data_AF-A0A8B6FU09-F1
#
_entry.id   AF-A0A8B6FU09-F1
#
_cell.length_a   1.000
_cell.length_b   1.000
_cell.length_c   1.000
_cell.angle_alpha   90.00
_cell.angle_beta   90.00
_cell.angle_gamma   90.00
#
_symmetry.space_group_name_H-M   'P 1'
#
loop_
_entity.id
_entity.type
_entity.pdbx_description
1 polymer ?
#
loop_
_entity_poly.entity_id
_entity_poly.type
_entity_poly.pdbx_seq_one_letter_code
_entity_poly.pdbx_strand_id
1 'polypeptide(L)'
;MESLGHEDVSTNTASDNGSLGHEDRHLDILKIDIESYEWEVLRNILSDNLASRIRQLNIEYHVFNAATRNYVDLLQIYRSLKEAGFLRYACNLYRFDNTTKLLQTECGLINIKFDFNKYP
;
A
#
# COMPACT_ATOMS: atom_id res chain seq x y z
N MET A 1 -0.34 55.53 -20.77
CA MET A 1 -1.52 54.88 -20.18
C MET A 1 -1.17 53.40 -20.10
N GLU A 2 -0.52 53.04 -18.99
CA GLU A 2 0.01 51.69 -18.76
C GLU A 2 -1.17 50.75 -18.47
N SER A 3 -1.27 49.67 -19.25
CA SER A 3 -2.25 48.60 -19.04
C SER A 3 -1.60 47.54 -18.17
N LEU A 4 -2.14 47.38 -16.98
CA LEU A 4 -1.76 46.44 -15.92
C LEU A 4 -1.70 44.99 -16.43
N GLY A 5 -0.60 44.31 -16.10
CA GLY A 5 -0.43 42.88 -16.33
C GLY A 5 -1.38 42.05 -15.49
N HIS A 6 -1.97 41.04 -16.10
CA HIS A 6 -2.59 39.94 -15.38
C HIS A 6 -1.47 39.01 -14.91
N GLU A 7 -1.20 39.00 -13.60
CA GLU A 7 -0.40 37.97 -12.96
C GLU A 7 -1.23 36.69 -12.86
N ASP A 8 -0.82 35.66 -13.61
CA ASP A 8 -1.27 34.30 -13.38
C ASP A 8 -0.78 33.84 -12.01
N VAL A 9 -1.69 33.74 -11.04
CA VAL A 9 -1.43 33.10 -9.75
C VAL A 9 -1.27 31.60 -10.00
N SER A 10 -0.05 31.20 -10.32
CA SER A 10 0.41 29.83 -10.16
C SER A 10 0.42 29.54 -8.66
N THR A 11 -0.57 28.79 -8.19
CA THR A 11 -0.52 28.17 -6.86
C THR A 11 0.57 27.09 -6.88
N ASN A 12 1.81 27.50 -6.64
CA ASN A 12 2.91 26.61 -6.28
C ASN A 12 2.58 26.02 -4.91
N THR A 13 1.85 24.90 -4.87
CA THR A 13 1.96 23.96 -3.74
C THR A 13 3.33 23.31 -3.84
N ALA A 14 4.34 23.97 -3.26
CA ALA A 14 5.63 23.35 -3.00
C ALA A 14 5.41 22.16 -2.06
N SER A 15 5.40 20.95 -2.61
CA SER A 15 5.62 19.76 -1.78
C SER A 15 7.07 19.81 -1.33
N ASP A 16 7.26 19.85 -0.01
CA ASP A 16 8.55 19.98 0.69
C ASP A 16 9.43 18.73 0.53
N ASN A 17 9.73 18.34 -0.71
CA ASN A 17 10.42 17.09 -1.07
C ASN A 17 11.95 17.16 -0.87
N GLY A 18 12.46 18.09 -0.06
CA GLY A 18 13.90 18.34 0.04
C GLY A 18 14.46 18.52 1.45
N SER A 19 13.64 18.75 2.48
CA SER A 19 14.11 19.17 3.80
C SER A 19 14.69 18.04 4.68
N LEU A 20 14.46 16.77 4.31
CA LEU A 20 14.88 15.59 5.09
C LEU A 20 15.91 14.69 4.38
N GLY A 21 16.36 15.04 3.16
CA GLY A 21 17.34 14.23 2.42
C GLY A 21 16.83 12.85 1.98
N HIS A 22 15.51 12.66 1.90
CA HIS A 22 14.94 11.43 1.38
C HIS A 22 15.07 11.40 -0.15
N GLU A 23 15.86 10.45 -0.64
CA GLU A 23 15.91 10.13 -2.06
C GLU A 23 14.59 9.49 -2.52
N ASP A 24 14.19 9.77 -3.75
CA ASP A 24 12.99 9.20 -4.38
C ASP A 24 13.21 7.72 -4.71
N ARG A 25 13.29 6.88 -3.67
CA ARG A 25 13.68 5.47 -3.77
C ARG A 25 12.46 4.56 -3.88
N HIS A 26 12.68 3.45 -4.57
CA HIS A 26 11.74 2.33 -4.61
C HIS A 26 11.99 1.38 -3.43
N LEU A 27 11.01 0.53 -3.16
CA LEU A 27 11.09 -0.56 -2.20
C LEU A 27 11.11 -1.88 -2.96
N ASP A 28 12.24 -2.59 -2.90
CA ASP A 28 12.35 -3.93 -3.46
C ASP A 28 11.36 -4.91 -2.84
N ILE A 29 11.28 -4.88 -1.50
CA ILE A 29 10.41 -5.73 -0.70
C ILE A 29 9.86 -4.88 0.44
N LEU A 30 8.55 -4.84 0.56
CA LEU A 30 7.86 -4.35 1.74
C LEU A 30 7.22 -5.55 2.46
N LYS A 31 7.62 -5.81 3.71
CA LYS A 31 6.92 -6.75 4.59
C LYS A 31 6.06 -5.96 5.57
N ILE A 32 4.79 -6.33 5.71
CA ILE A 32 3.88 -5.74 6.68
C ILE A 32 3.19 -6.87 7.43
N ASP A 33 3.21 -6.76 8.75
CA ASP A 33 2.37 -7.52 9.66
C ASP A 33 1.16 -6.65 10.01
N ILE A 34 -0.06 -7.15 9.77
CA ILE A 34 -1.30 -6.39 9.92
C ILE A 34 -2.20 -7.06 10.93
N GLU A 35 -2.50 -6.30 11.98
CA GLU A 35 -3.43 -6.67 13.01
C GLU A 35 -4.62 -5.70 13.09
N SER A 36 -5.81 -6.25 13.32
CA SER A 36 -7.00 -5.50 13.77
C SER A 36 -7.39 -4.26 12.94
N TYR A 37 -6.90 -3.06 13.29
CA TYR A 37 -7.30 -1.77 12.69
C TYR A 37 -6.27 -1.22 11.70
N GLU A 38 -5.15 -1.92 11.47
CA GLU A 38 -4.04 -1.44 10.63
C GLU A 38 -4.32 -1.54 9.13
N TRP A 39 -5.50 -1.99 8.73
CA TRP A 39 -5.95 -2.01 7.34
C TRP A 39 -5.87 -0.65 6.64
N GLU A 40 -5.99 0.45 7.40
CA GLU A 40 -5.83 1.81 6.89
C GLU A 40 -4.44 2.06 6.30
N VAL A 41 -3.40 1.39 6.82
CA VAL A 41 -2.04 1.49 6.29
C VAL A 41 -1.98 0.99 4.84
N LEU A 42 -2.66 -0.12 4.54
CA LEU A 42 -2.74 -0.62 3.16
C LEU A 42 -3.53 0.33 2.26
N ARG A 43 -4.60 0.95 2.78
CA ARG A 43 -5.35 1.96 2.01
C ARG A 43 -4.49 3.16 1.66
N ASN A 44 -3.68 3.65 2.61
CA ASN A 44 -2.75 4.77 2.37
C ASN A 44 -1.65 4.41 1.37
N ILE A 45 -1.08 3.20 1.46
CA ILE A 45 -0.11 2.70 0.48
C ILE A 45 -0.70 2.69 -0.94
N LEU A 46 -1.98 2.32 -1.05
CA LEU A 46 -2.71 2.29 -2.32
C LEU A 46 -3.09 3.69 -2.82
N SER A 47 -3.45 4.63 -1.93
CA SER A 47 -3.86 5.99 -2.31
C SER A 47 -2.69 6.90 -2.67
N ASP A 48 -1.57 6.79 -1.95
CA ASP A 48 -0.49 7.77 -2.00
C ASP A 48 0.53 7.49 -3.12
N ASN A 49 0.12 6.71 -4.13
CA ASN A 49 0.96 6.22 -5.22
C ASN A 49 2.22 5.45 -4.76
N LEU A 50 2.30 5.09 -3.47
CA LEU A 50 3.39 4.32 -2.87
C LEU A 50 3.42 2.89 -3.43
N ALA A 51 2.24 2.33 -3.74
CA ALA A 51 2.09 1.05 -4.43
C ALA A 51 2.97 0.93 -5.70
N SER A 52 3.08 1.99 -6.50
CA SER A 52 3.88 1.99 -7.74
C SER A 52 5.39 1.87 -7.50
N ARG A 53 5.84 2.15 -6.28
CA ARG A 53 7.25 2.13 -5.85
C ARG A 53 7.62 0.82 -5.17
N ILE A 54 6.66 -0.08 -4.93
CA ILE A 54 6.91 -1.34 -4.26
C ILE A 54 6.96 -2.45 -5.31
N ARG A 55 8.10 -3.14 -5.40
CA ARG A 55 8.30 -4.27 -6.32
C ARG A 55 7.65 -5.55 -5.79
N GLN A 56 7.89 -5.89 -4.52
CA GLN A 56 7.31 -7.04 -3.84
C GLN A 56 6.68 -6.63 -2.52
N LEU A 57 5.55 -7.25 -2.20
CA LEU A 57 4.78 -6.99 -1.00
C LEU A 57 4.47 -8.31 -0.29
N ASN A 58 4.96 -8.48 0.93
CA ASN A 58 4.66 -9.62 1.80
C ASN A 58 3.74 -9.16 2.91
N ILE A 59 2.52 -9.69 2.96
CA ILE A 59 1.52 -9.30 3.94
C ILE A 59 1.17 -10.48 4.81
N GLU A 60 1.28 -10.26 6.10
CA GLU A 60 0.82 -11.16 7.14
C GLU A 60 -0.49 -10.60 7.70
N TYR A 61 -1.56 -11.37 7.56
CA TYR A 61 -2.90 -10.97 7.96
C TYR A 61 -3.31 -11.74 9.21
N HIS A 62 -3.64 -11.02 10.27
CA HIS A 62 -4.24 -11.58 11.48
C HIS A 62 -5.76 -11.39 11.46
N VAL A 63 -6.49 -12.48 11.18
CA VAL A 63 -7.95 -12.51 11.18
C VAL A 63 -8.44 -13.08 12.51
N PHE A 64 -8.82 -12.16 13.42
CA PHE A 64 -9.46 -12.48 14.69
C PHE A 64 -10.96 -12.80 14.49
N ASN A 65 -11.50 -13.61 15.40
CA ASN A 65 -12.81 -14.23 15.31
C ASN A 65 -14.00 -13.23 15.23
N ALA A 66 -15.01 -13.58 14.41
CA ALA A 66 -16.41 -13.13 14.40
C ALA A 66 -16.81 -11.71 13.91
N ALA A 67 -15.92 -10.83 13.47
CA ALA A 67 -16.36 -9.60 12.81
C ALA A 67 -16.51 -9.80 11.30
N THR A 68 -17.74 -9.92 10.79
CA THR A 68 -18.06 -9.93 9.34
C THR A 68 -17.44 -8.77 8.57
N ARG A 69 -17.22 -7.63 9.26
CA ARG A 69 -16.53 -6.44 8.75
C ARG A 69 -15.12 -6.75 8.20
N ASN A 70 -14.36 -7.59 8.90
CA ASN A 70 -12.98 -7.92 8.52
C ASN A 70 -12.91 -8.62 7.15
N TYR A 71 -13.94 -9.40 6.79
CA TYR A 71 -13.97 -10.08 5.48
C TYR A 71 -14.26 -9.12 4.33
N VAL A 72 -15.14 -8.14 4.53
CA VAL A 72 -15.44 -7.13 3.51
C VAL A 72 -14.21 -6.27 3.26
N ASP A 73 -13.57 -5.79 4.32
CA ASP A 73 -12.34 -5.00 4.24
C ASP A 73 -11.21 -5.79 3.56
N LEU A 74 -11.02 -7.06 3.93
CA LEU A 74 -10.03 -7.94 3.30
C LEU A 74 -10.29 -8.12 1.79
N LEU A 75 -11.55 -8.36 1.40
CA LEU A 75 -11.93 -8.51 -0.01
C LEU A 75 -11.73 -7.22 -0.80
N GLN A 76 -12.05 -6.07 -0.22
CA GLN A 76 -11.82 -4.76 -0.84
C GLN A 76 -10.32 -4.52 -1.04
N ILE A 77 -9.51 -4.72 0.00
CA ILE A 77 -8.06 -4.57 -0.06
C ILE A 77 -7.45 -5.51 -1.09
N TYR A 78 -7.88 -6.78 -1.11
CA TYR A 78 -7.41 -7.74 -2.12
C TYR A 78 -7.72 -7.29 -3.55
N ARG A 79 -8.91 -6.73 -3.80
CA ARG A 79 -9.27 -6.16 -5.10
C ARG A 79 -8.41 -4.96 -5.45
N SER A 80 -8.24 -4.01 -4.53
CA SER A 80 -7.43 -2.81 -4.74
C SER A 80 -5.96 -3.13 -4.97
N LEU A 81 -5.39 -4.11 -4.26
CA LEU A 81 -4.04 -4.62 -4.50
C LEU A 81 -3.91 -5.18 -5.92
N LYS A 82 -4.88 -5.97 -6.37
CA LYS A 82 -4.90 -6.52 -7.74
C LYS A 82 -4.99 -5.42 -8.80
N GLU A 83 -5.82 -4.42 -8.58
CA GLU A 83 -5.96 -3.26 -9.47
C GLU A 83 -4.67 -2.43 -9.53
N ALA A 84 -3.97 -2.28 -8.40
CA ALA A 84 -2.67 -1.63 -8.31
C ALA A 84 -1.52 -2.42 -8.98
N GLY A 85 -1.75 -3.70 -9.33
CA GLY A 85 -0.77 -4.53 -10.05
C GLY A 85 -0.14 -5.63 -9.20
N PHE A 86 -0.53 -5.80 -7.94
CA PHE A 86 -0.03 -6.88 -7.09
C PHE A 86 -0.73 -8.19 -7.40
N LEU A 87 0.04 -9.19 -7.83
CA LEU A 87 -0.42 -10.57 -8.01
C LEU A 87 0.21 -11.47 -6.96
N ARG A 88 -0.61 -12.32 -6.33
CA ARG A 88 -0.17 -13.28 -5.32
C ARG A 88 0.59 -14.43 -5.95
N TYR A 89 1.80 -14.73 -5.45
CA TYR A 89 2.60 -15.89 -5.88
C TYR A 89 2.69 -16.99 -4.82
N ALA A 90 2.53 -16.65 -3.55
CA ALA A 90 2.51 -17.59 -2.43
C ALA A 90 1.50 -17.15 -1.38
N CYS A 91 0.86 -18.10 -0.69
CA CYS A 91 0.21 -17.78 0.58
C CYS A 91 0.07 -19.01 1.47
N ASN A 92 0.51 -18.86 2.72
CA ASN A 92 0.43 -19.90 3.73
C ASN A 92 -0.68 -19.56 4.72
N LEU A 93 -1.39 -20.59 5.17
CA LEU A 93 -2.45 -20.49 6.16
C LEU A 93 -1.99 -21.16 7.45
N TYR A 94 -1.93 -20.38 8.51
CA TYR A 94 -1.59 -20.86 9.85
C TYR A 94 -2.83 -20.76 10.74
N ARG A 95 -3.18 -21.89 11.36
CA ARG A 95 -4.30 -21.99 12.29
C ARG A 95 -3.74 -22.16 13.69
N PHE A 96 -3.77 -21.08 14.47
CA PHE A 96 -3.24 -21.07 15.83
C PHE A 96 -4.39 -21.33 16.81
N ASP A 97 -4.56 -22.63 17.11
CA ASP A 97 -5.46 -23.21 18.12
C ASP A 97 -6.99 -23.19 17.85
N ASN A 98 -7.69 -24.08 18.57
CA ASN A 98 -9.16 -24.24 18.50
C ASN A 98 -9.90 -23.31 19.46
N THR A 99 -9.20 -22.52 20.26
CA THR A 99 -9.71 -21.75 21.41
C THR A 99 -9.88 -20.26 21.09
N THR A 100 -8.93 -19.66 20.38
CA THR A 100 -8.92 -18.27 19.94
C THR A 100 -9.54 -18.07 18.56
N LYS A 101 -9.58 -19.16 17.74
CA LYS A 101 -9.88 -19.15 16.31
C LYS A 101 -9.16 -18.03 15.55
N LEU A 102 -7.91 -17.77 15.92
CA LEU A 102 -7.04 -16.88 15.18
C LEU A 102 -6.64 -17.55 13.86
N LEU A 103 -6.92 -16.88 12.75
CA LEU A 103 -6.43 -17.28 11.44
C LEU A 103 -5.34 -16.31 11.03
N GLN A 104 -4.16 -16.83 10.72
CA GLN A 104 -3.04 -16.04 10.27
C GLN A 104 -2.66 -16.48 8.86
N THR A 105 -2.44 -15.53 7.96
CA THR A 105 -1.99 -15.84 6.60
C THR A 105 -0.84 -14.96 6.20
N GLU A 106 0.25 -15.55 5.71
CA GLU A 106 1.34 -14.83 5.08
C GLU A 106 1.22 -15.00 3.57
N CYS A 107 0.96 -13.92 2.85
CA CYS A 107 0.87 -13.91 1.40
C CYS A 107 1.99 -13.06 0.78
N GLY A 108 2.70 -13.62 -0.19
CA GLY A 108 3.65 -12.89 -1.02
C GLY A 108 3.00 -12.43 -2.33
N LEU A 109 3.20 -11.15 -2.67
CA LEU A 109 2.68 -10.52 -3.87
C LEU A 109 3.81 -9.86 -4.69
N ILE A 110 3.72 -9.96 -6.02
CA ILE A 110 4.62 -9.30 -6.97
C ILE A 110 3.86 -8.20 -7.72
N ASN A 111 4.46 -7.02 -7.85
CA ASN A 111 3.88 -5.92 -8.62
C ASN A 111 4.24 -6.06 -10.11
N ILE A 112 3.28 -6.47 -10.94
CA ILE A 112 3.47 -6.62 -12.38
C ILE A 112 3.44 -5.28 -13.15
N LYS A 113 3.08 -4.19 -12.48
CA LYS A 113 3.08 -2.83 -13.05
C LYS A 113 4.29 -2.01 -12.59
N PHE A 114 5.21 -2.61 -11.84
CA PHE A 114 6.42 -1.94 -11.39
C PHE A 114 7.31 -1.55 -12.58
N ASP A 115 7.72 -0.29 -12.65
CA ASP A 115 8.58 0.22 -13.71
C ASP A 115 10.04 0.21 -13.26
N PHE A 116 10.79 -0.79 -13.74
CA PHE A 116 12.22 -0.96 -13.48
C PHE A 116 13.08 0.16 -14.06
N ASN A 117 12.61 0.88 -15.08
CA ASN A 117 13.37 1.97 -15.70
C ASN A 117 13.18 3.28 -14.94
N LYS A 118 12.09 3.41 -14.18
CA LYS A 118 11.80 4.61 -13.38
C LYS A 118 12.66 4.68 -12.12
N TYR A 119 13.04 3.53 -11.57
CA TYR A 119 13.86 3.43 -10.36
C TYR A 119 15.05 2.49 -10.59
N PRO A 120 16.13 2.99 -11.23
CA PRO A 120 17.32 2.20 -11.56
C PRO A 120 18.17 1.82 -10.33
#